data_AF-A0A2T7ENY3-F1
#
_entry.id   AF-A0A2T7ENY3-F1
#
_cell.length_a   1.000
_cell.length_b   1.000
_cell.length_c   1.000
_cell.angle_alpha   90.00
_cell.angle_beta   90.00
_cell.angle_gamma   90.00
#
_symmetry.space_group_name_H-M   'P 1'
#
loop_
_entity.id
_entity.type
_entity.pdbx_description
1 polymer ?
#
loop_
_entity_poly.entity_id
_entity_poly.type
_entity_poly.pdbx_seq_one_letter_code
_entity_poly.pdbx_strand_id
1 'polypeptide(L)'
;MSTDPTPPVINKTDSPRPQPEQQEKRAAKVGEEMEEEEPRRKLSPADSRAVALAFIRALGAGARLPAAADQPDAYSALVRAILSSAAVSASPAPRVSCTIAVSPAVTNAYNTLHGGAVAAVAEAVGMACARAAAGDKEMFLGELSTGYLAAARLDSEVDVEAQILRKGRSVVVTTIEFRLKDTKKLCYTSRATFYIMPVASL
;
A
#
# COMPACT_ATOMS: atom_id res chain seq x y z
N MET A 1 36.66 -13.29 -44.50
CA MET A 1 36.98 -11.88 -44.23
C MET A 1 35.74 -11.25 -43.61
N SER A 2 35.77 -11.14 -42.29
CA SER A 2 34.69 -10.68 -41.42
C SER A 2 34.96 -9.21 -41.09
N THR A 3 33.95 -8.34 -41.19
CA THR A 3 34.02 -6.95 -40.72
C THR A 3 32.77 -6.65 -39.91
N ASP A 4 32.91 -6.72 -38.59
CA ASP A 4 31.98 -6.20 -37.61
C ASP A 4 32.25 -4.69 -37.41
N PRO A 5 31.22 -3.82 -37.31
CA PRO A 5 31.43 -2.42 -36.98
C PRO A 5 31.48 -2.22 -35.44
N THR A 6 32.57 -1.61 -34.98
CA THR A 6 32.81 -1.19 -33.59
C THR A 6 31.78 -0.16 -33.10
N PRO A 7 31.24 -0.26 -31.86
CA PRO A 7 30.37 0.77 -31.29
C PRO A 7 31.18 2.01 -30.82
N PRO A 8 30.57 3.21 -30.79
CA PRO A 8 31.27 4.43 -30.40
C PRO A 8 31.48 4.54 -28.89
N VAL A 9 32.65 5.04 -28.50
CA VAL A 9 33.02 5.39 -27.13
C VAL A 9 32.33 6.70 -26.74
N ILE A 10 31.47 6.66 -25.73
CA ILE A 10 30.84 7.85 -25.14
C ILE A 10 31.84 8.47 -24.14
N ASN A 11 32.41 9.62 -24.49
CA ASN A 11 33.16 10.44 -23.56
C ASN A 11 32.22 11.00 -22.49
N LYS A 12 32.47 10.66 -21.22
CA LYS A 12 31.85 11.34 -20.06
C LYS A 12 32.41 12.76 -19.98
N THR A 13 31.65 13.75 -20.40
CA THR A 13 31.86 15.13 -19.96
C THR A 13 31.43 15.25 -18.50
N ASP A 14 32.41 15.43 -17.62
CA ASP A 14 32.21 15.81 -16.21
C ASP A 14 31.57 17.20 -16.16
N SER A 15 30.28 17.25 -15.86
CA SER A 15 29.64 18.48 -15.36
C SER A 15 30.00 18.62 -13.88
N PRO A 16 30.55 19.77 -13.44
CA PRO A 16 30.96 19.93 -12.05
C PRO A 16 29.77 19.80 -11.11
N ARG A 17 29.91 18.94 -10.08
CA ARG A 17 28.95 18.86 -8.97
C ARG A 17 28.86 20.23 -8.30
N PRO A 18 27.67 20.81 -8.14
CA PRO A 18 27.52 22.09 -7.45
C PRO A 18 27.98 21.95 -6.00
N GLN A 19 28.74 22.93 -5.51
CA GLN A 19 29.27 22.93 -4.16
C GLN A 19 28.14 23.10 -3.12
N PRO A 20 28.24 22.49 -1.92
CA PRO A 20 27.17 22.47 -0.91
C PRO A 20 26.61 23.86 -0.57
N GLU A 21 27.46 24.88 -0.53
CA GLU A 21 27.07 26.27 -0.23
C GLU A 21 26.14 26.91 -1.28
N GLN A 22 26.19 26.48 -2.55
CA GLN A 22 25.28 26.98 -3.60
C GLN A 22 23.89 26.34 -3.49
N GLN A 23 23.82 25.12 -2.96
CA GLN A 23 22.57 24.41 -2.73
C GLN A 23 21.87 24.95 -1.46
N GLU A 24 22.66 25.33 -0.45
CA GLU A 24 22.18 25.96 0.77
C GLU A 24 21.69 27.40 0.54
N LYS A 25 22.39 28.18 -0.30
CA LYS A 25 21.92 29.52 -0.73
C LYS A 25 20.68 29.46 -1.63
N ARG A 26 20.52 28.41 -2.45
CA ARG A 26 19.25 28.17 -3.18
C ARG A 26 18.12 27.78 -2.24
N ALA A 27 18.38 26.95 -1.24
CA ALA A 27 17.37 26.59 -0.23
C ALA A 27 16.96 27.79 0.64
N ALA A 28 17.91 28.65 1.01
CA ALA A 28 17.64 29.89 1.76
C ALA A 28 16.86 30.92 0.92
N LYS A 29 17.19 31.07 -0.37
CA LYS A 29 16.45 31.96 -1.27
C LYS A 29 15.02 31.45 -1.57
N VAL A 30 14.83 30.13 -1.65
CA VAL A 30 13.50 29.50 -1.74
C VAL A 30 12.72 29.65 -0.41
N GLY A 31 13.40 29.82 0.72
CA GLY A 31 12.79 30.07 2.02
C GLY A 31 12.28 31.51 2.22
N GLU A 32 12.84 32.50 1.52
CA GLU A 32 12.44 33.91 1.60
C GLU A 32 11.46 34.34 0.50
N GLU A 33 11.34 33.59 -0.59
CA GLU A 33 10.25 33.72 -1.57
C GLU A 33 9.09 32.79 -1.17
N MET A 34 8.64 32.86 0.10
CA MET A 34 7.27 32.46 0.42
C MET A 34 6.36 33.60 -0.06
N GLU A 35 5.98 33.48 -1.34
CA GLU A 35 4.89 34.22 -1.96
C GLU A 35 3.71 34.33 -0.98
N GLU A 36 3.15 35.53 -0.87
CA GLU A 36 1.84 35.74 -0.26
C GLU A 36 0.88 34.66 -0.77
N GLU A 37 0.52 33.69 0.09
CA GLU A 37 -0.43 32.64 -0.25
C GLU A 37 -1.76 33.35 -0.54
N GLU A 38 -2.07 33.53 -1.82
CA GLU A 38 -3.32 34.12 -2.31
C GLU A 38 -4.48 33.47 -1.52
N PRO A 39 -5.37 34.24 -0.88
CA PRO A 39 -6.29 33.70 0.10
C PRO A 39 -7.13 32.62 -0.56
N ARG A 40 -6.93 31.35 -0.15
CA ARG A 40 -7.63 30.18 -0.72
C ARG A 40 -9.11 30.52 -0.86
N ARG A 41 -9.54 30.79 -2.08
CA ARG A 41 -10.88 31.28 -2.37
C ARG A 41 -11.85 30.22 -1.86
N LYS A 42 -12.55 30.53 -0.76
CA LYS A 42 -13.57 29.63 -0.20
C LYS A 42 -14.67 29.49 -1.23
N LEU A 43 -14.82 28.30 -1.77
CA LEU A 43 -15.90 27.93 -2.67
C LEU A 43 -17.24 28.11 -1.95
N SER A 44 -18.30 28.46 -2.69
CA SER A 44 -19.65 28.40 -2.13
C SER A 44 -19.97 26.94 -1.72
N PRO A 45 -20.95 26.71 -0.83
CA PRO A 45 -21.38 25.35 -0.50
C PRO A 45 -21.82 24.54 -1.74
N ALA A 46 -22.43 25.20 -2.72
CA ALA A 46 -22.86 24.57 -3.97
C ALA A 46 -21.66 24.14 -4.83
N ASP A 47 -20.66 25.02 -4.99
CA ASP A 47 -19.46 24.71 -5.77
C ASP A 47 -18.61 23.64 -5.07
N SER A 48 -18.48 23.72 -3.74
CA SER A 48 -17.80 22.70 -2.92
C SER A 48 -18.45 21.33 -3.11
N ARG A 49 -19.78 21.26 -3.10
CA ARG A 49 -20.54 20.03 -3.37
C ARG A 49 -20.30 19.52 -4.80
N ALA A 50 -20.29 20.41 -5.79
CA ALA A 50 -20.06 20.02 -7.18
C ALA A 50 -18.66 19.42 -7.37
N VAL A 51 -17.63 20.04 -6.78
CA VAL A 51 -16.25 19.53 -6.79
C VAL A 51 -16.15 18.18 -6.06
N ALA A 52 -16.76 18.05 -4.88
CA ALA A 52 -16.76 16.79 -4.14
C ALA A 52 -17.44 15.66 -4.92
N LEU A 53 -18.59 15.92 -5.56
CA LEU A 53 -19.28 14.94 -6.40
C LEU A 53 -18.45 14.55 -7.64
N ALA A 54 -17.79 15.53 -8.28
CA ALA A 54 -16.91 15.27 -9.40
C ALA A 54 -15.72 14.38 -8.97
N PHE A 55 -15.11 14.66 -7.82
CA PHE A 55 -14.05 13.85 -7.24
C PHE A 55 -14.52 12.41 -6.96
N ILE A 56 -15.65 12.24 -6.27
CA ILE A 56 -16.22 10.91 -5.95
C ILE A 56 -16.54 10.11 -7.23
N ARG A 57 -17.07 10.77 -8.27
CA ARG A 57 -17.30 10.15 -9.58
C ARG A 57 -15.99 9.76 -10.28
N ALA A 58 -14.96 10.60 -10.20
CA ALA A 58 -13.63 10.31 -10.74
C ALA A 58 -12.96 9.12 -10.02
N LEU A 59 -13.29 8.89 -8.74
CA LEU A 59 -12.92 7.66 -8.01
C LEU A 59 -13.70 6.42 -8.46
N GLY A 60 -14.67 6.56 -9.36
CA GLY A 60 -15.45 5.45 -9.92
C GLY A 60 -16.84 5.29 -9.31
N ALA A 61 -17.34 6.24 -8.51
CA ALA A 61 -18.71 6.16 -8.01
C ALA A 61 -19.72 6.16 -9.17
N GLY A 62 -20.56 5.12 -9.22
CA GLY A 62 -21.52 4.90 -10.30
C GLY A 62 -20.96 4.18 -11.53
N ALA A 63 -19.68 3.81 -11.52
CA ALA A 63 -19.13 2.91 -12.53
C ALA A 63 -19.82 1.54 -12.42
N ARG A 64 -20.15 0.94 -13.57
CA ARG A 64 -20.62 -0.45 -13.59
C ARG A 64 -19.42 -1.36 -13.37
N LEU A 65 -19.49 -2.18 -12.35
CA LEU A 65 -18.52 -3.23 -12.13
C LEU A 65 -18.77 -4.38 -13.13
N PRO A 66 -17.74 -5.13 -13.52
CA PRO A 66 -17.91 -6.33 -14.32
C PRO A 66 -18.75 -7.37 -13.56
N ALA A 67 -19.48 -8.23 -14.26
CA ALA A 67 -20.32 -9.28 -13.64
C ALA A 67 -19.55 -10.22 -12.70
N ALA A 68 -18.23 -10.35 -12.88
CA ALA A 68 -17.35 -11.08 -11.97
C ALA A 68 -17.31 -10.47 -10.55
N ALA A 69 -17.62 -9.17 -10.40
CA ALA A 69 -17.68 -8.50 -9.10
C ALA A 69 -18.94 -8.84 -8.30
N ASP A 70 -19.98 -9.38 -8.94
CA ASP A 70 -21.22 -9.81 -8.28
C ASP A 70 -21.09 -11.19 -7.61
N GLN A 71 -19.96 -11.87 -7.81
CA GLN A 71 -19.72 -13.18 -7.18
C GLN A 71 -19.44 -13.01 -5.68
N PRO A 72 -19.96 -13.91 -4.81
CA PRO A 72 -19.79 -13.79 -3.36
C PRO A 72 -18.33 -13.70 -2.88
N ASP A 73 -17.40 -14.28 -3.63
CA ASP A 73 -15.97 -14.34 -3.33
C ASP A 73 -15.13 -13.34 -4.15
N ALA A 74 -15.76 -12.46 -4.94
CA ALA A 74 -15.06 -11.55 -5.86
C ALA A 74 -13.97 -10.71 -5.19
N TYR A 75 -14.25 -10.18 -3.98
CA TYR A 75 -13.26 -9.42 -3.21
C TYR A 75 -12.05 -10.28 -2.83
N SER A 76 -12.30 -11.49 -2.33
CA SER A 76 -11.24 -12.43 -1.96
C SER A 76 -10.42 -12.86 -3.18
N ALA A 77 -11.07 -13.08 -4.32
CA ALA A 77 -10.42 -13.40 -5.58
C ALA A 77 -9.53 -12.25 -6.06
N LEU A 78 -10.01 -11.00 -5.99
CA LEU A 78 -9.25 -9.80 -6.34
C LEU A 78 -7.98 -9.66 -5.49
N VAL A 79 -8.11 -9.79 -4.17
CA VAL A 79 -6.94 -9.70 -3.27
C VAL A 79 -5.98 -10.86 -3.52
N ARG A 80 -6.47 -12.09 -3.70
CA ARG A 80 -5.62 -13.24 -3.99
C ARG A 80 -4.86 -13.12 -5.31
N ALA A 81 -5.45 -12.50 -6.33
CA ALA A 81 -4.84 -12.33 -7.65
C ALA A 81 -3.56 -11.48 -7.62
N ILE A 82 -3.37 -10.66 -6.58
CA ILE A 82 -2.21 -9.75 -6.45
C ILE A 82 -1.14 -10.30 -5.49
N LEU A 83 -1.40 -11.45 -4.86
CA LEU A 83 -0.47 -12.11 -3.96
C LEU A 83 0.29 -13.24 -4.66
N SER A 84 1.53 -13.44 -4.27
CA SER A 84 2.40 -14.53 -4.73
C SER A 84 3.20 -15.09 -3.57
N SER A 85 3.78 -16.29 -3.73
CA SER A 85 4.70 -16.89 -2.75
C SER A 85 4.12 -16.98 -1.32
N ALA A 86 2.83 -17.26 -1.20
CA ALA A 86 2.17 -17.31 0.10
C ALA A 86 2.63 -18.53 0.93
N ALA A 87 3.02 -18.31 2.18
CA ALA A 87 3.47 -19.34 3.10
C ALA A 87 2.88 -19.12 4.51
N VAL A 88 2.68 -20.23 5.23
CA VAL A 88 2.22 -20.23 6.61
C VAL A 88 3.21 -21.03 7.46
N SER A 89 3.71 -20.42 8.52
CA SER A 89 4.53 -21.10 9.54
C SER A 89 3.76 -21.19 10.84
N ALA A 90 3.72 -22.38 11.44
CA ALA A 90 2.97 -22.64 12.67
C ALA A 90 3.79 -22.45 13.96
N SER A 91 5.12 -22.36 13.89
CA SER A 91 6.03 -22.37 15.06
C SER A 91 7.03 -21.21 15.03
N PRO A 92 7.38 -20.59 16.18
CA PRO A 92 6.83 -20.77 17.53
C PRO A 92 5.47 -20.06 17.76
N ALA A 93 5.07 -19.19 16.82
CA ALA A 93 3.76 -18.58 16.73
C ALA A 93 3.35 -18.49 15.25
N PRO A 94 2.05 -18.50 14.93
CA PRO A 94 1.60 -18.39 13.55
C PRO A 94 2.13 -17.15 12.85
N ARG A 95 2.71 -17.36 11.68
CA ARG A 95 3.19 -16.33 10.76
C ARG A 95 2.67 -16.64 9.37
N VAL A 96 2.21 -15.61 8.67
CA VAL A 96 1.81 -15.72 7.26
C VAL A 96 2.64 -14.73 6.48
N SER A 97 3.23 -15.17 5.38
CA SER A 97 3.98 -14.30 4.48
C SER A 97 3.52 -14.47 3.05
N CYS A 98 3.69 -13.42 2.25
CA CYS A 98 3.48 -13.43 0.80
C CYS A 98 4.26 -12.27 0.16
N THR A 99 4.27 -12.22 -1.16
CA THR A 99 4.87 -11.15 -1.94
C THR A 99 3.81 -10.49 -2.83
N ILE A 100 3.96 -9.19 -3.09
CA ILE A 100 3.19 -8.43 -4.06
C ILE A 100 4.14 -7.91 -5.13
N ALA A 101 3.85 -8.16 -6.40
CA ALA A 101 4.45 -7.42 -7.51
C ALA A 101 3.59 -6.17 -7.78
N VAL A 102 4.19 -4.98 -7.64
CA VAL A 102 3.46 -3.71 -7.84
C VAL A 102 3.27 -3.49 -9.34
N SER A 103 2.11 -3.92 -9.84
CA SER A 103 1.70 -3.79 -11.24
C SER A 103 0.78 -2.58 -11.47
N PRO A 104 0.56 -2.14 -12.72
CA PRO A 104 -0.33 -1.02 -13.02
C PRO A 104 -1.76 -1.21 -12.48
N ALA A 105 -2.24 -2.45 -12.36
CA ALA A 105 -3.57 -2.78 -11.88
C ALA A 105 -3.78 -2.46 -10.37
N VAL A 106 -2.69 -2.34 -9.60
CA VAL A 106 -2.74 -2.08 -8.16
C VAL A 106 -2.10 -0.75 -7.76
N THR A 107 -1.74 0.10 -8.73
CA THR A 107 -1.15 1.42 -8.46
C THR A 107 -2.19 2.53 -8.41
N ASN A 108 -1.91 3.57 -7.63
CA ASN A 108 -2.61 4.85 -7.69
C ASN A 108 -2.06 5.75 -8.82
N ALA A 109 -2.63 6.95 -8.96
CA ALA A 109 -2.23 7.96 -9.94
C ALA A 109 -0.76 8.45 -9.81
N TYR A 110 -0.08 8.11 -8.70
CA TYR A 110 1.32 8.44 -8.48
C TYR A 110 2.28 7.29 -8.84
N ASN A 111 1.78 6.22 -9.49
CA ASN A 111 2.53 5.00 -9.79
C ASN A 111 3.11 4.33 -8.54
N THR A 112 2.34 4.32 -7.46
CA THR A 112 2.69 3.65 -6.20
C THR A 112 1.56 2.73 -5.77
N LEU A 113 1.86 1.70 -4.98
CA LEU A 113 0.87 0.74 -4.51
C LEU A 113 -0.31 1.47 -3.85
N HIS A 114 -1.51 1.21 -4.37
CA HIS A 114 -2.73 1.91 -3.98
C HIS A 114 -3.04 1.65 -2.50
N GLY A 115 -3.41 2.69 -1.75
CA GLY A 115 -3.65 2.55 -0.31
C GLY A 115 -4.75 1.55 0.02
N GLY A 116 -5.82 1.51 -0.78
CA GLY A 116 -6.86 0.49 -0.67
C GLY A 116 -6.37 -0.94 -0.92
N ALA A 117 -5.38 -1.14 -1.81
CA ALA A 117 -4.78 -2.45 -2.04
C ALA A 117 -3.93 -2.88 -0.83
N VAL A 118 -3.16 -1.95 -0.24
CA VAL A 118 -2.42 -2.20 1.02
C VAL A 118 -3.38 -2.65 2.13
N ALA A 119 -4.49 -1.92 2.33
CA ALA A 119 -5.49 -2.25 3.35
C ALA A 119 -6.13 -3.62 3.10
N ALA A 120 -6.52 -3.92 1.86
CA ALA A 120 -7.15 -5.18 1.50
C ALA A 120 -6.21 -6.39 1.70
N VAL A 121 -4.93 -6.25 1.33
CA VAL A 121 -3.92 -7.27 1.62
C VAL A 121 -3.68 -7.42 3.12
N ALA A 122 -3.59 -6.32 3.86
CA ALA A 122 -3.39 -6.36 5.31
C ALA A 122 -4.53 -7.10 6.02
N GLU A 123 -5.79 -6.86 5.60
CA GLU A 123 -6.96 -7.59 6.07
C GLU A 123 -6.83 -9.09 5.74
N ALA A 124 -6.58 -9.46 4.48
CA ALA A 124 -6.57 -10.86 4.05
C ALA A 124 -5.45 -11.68 4.72
N VAL A 125 -4.23 -11.13 4.75
CA VAL A 125 -3.06 -11.80 5.36
C VAL A 125 -3.19 -11.81 6.89
N GLY A 126 -3.72 -10.75 7.49
CA GLY A 126 -4.07 -10.69 8.91
C GLY A 126 -5.12 -11.74 9.28
N MET A 127 -6.18 -11.88 8.49
CA MET A 127 -7.24 -12.88 8.68
C MET A 127 -6.70 -14.30 8.56
N ALA A 128 -5.85 -14.57 7.57
CA ALA A 128 -5.19 -15.86 7.41
C ALA A 128 -4.33 -16.21 8.64
N CYS A 129 -3.57 -15.23 9.15
CA CYS A 129 -2.76 -15.40 10.36
C CYS A 129 -3.64 -15.63 11.60
N ALA A 130 -4.73 -14.88 11.75
CA ALA A 130 -5.70 -15.06 12.83
C ALA A 130 -6.34 -16.47 12.82
N ARG A 131 -6.72 -16.97 11.63
CA ARG A 131 -7.22 -18.34 11.45
C ARG A 131 -6.19 -19.40 11.82
N ALA A 132 -4.93 -19.21 11.43
CA ALA A 132 -3.85 -20.12 11.81
C ALA A 132 -3.65 -20.20 13.35
N ALA A 133 -4.03 -19.15 14.10
CA ALA A 133 -3.93 -19.12 15.56
C ALA A 133 -5.21 -19.53 16.32
N ALA A 134 -6.38 -19.27 15.75
CA ALA A 134 -7.68 -19.45 16.41
C ALA A 134 -8.47 -20.68 15.90
N GLY A 135 -8.00 -21.33 14.83
CA GLY A 135 -8.70 -22.37 14.10
C GLY A 135 -9.79 -21.82 13.18
N ASP A 136 -10.66 -22.70 12.71
CA ASP A 136 -11.73 -22.40 11.74
C ASP A 136 -12.96 -21.70 12.37
N LYS A 137 -12.74 -20.90 13.40
CA LYS A 137 -13.81 -20.11 14.01
C LYS A 137 -14.28 -19.03 13.04
N GLU A 138 -15.57 -18.74 13.08
CA GLU A 138 -16.11 -17.59 12.38
C GLU A 138 -15.56 -16.31 13.01
N MET A 139 -15.07 -15.41 12.16
CA MET A 139 -14.39 -14.18 12.55
C MET A 139 -14.68 -13.07 11.55
N PHE A 140 -14.72 -11.83 12.02
CA PHE A 140 -14.84 -10.65 11.16
C PHE A 140 -13.81 -9.58 11.58
N LEU A 141 -13.43 -8.74 10.62
CA LEU A 141 -12.56 -7.58 10.85
C LEU A 141 -13.36 -6.49 11.60
N GLY A 142 -12.96 -6.17 12.82
CA GLY A 142 -13.57 -5.08 13.58
C GLY A 142 -12.81 -3.75 13.47
N GLU A 143 -11.48 -3.80 13.34
CA GLU A 143 -10.64 -2.62 13.23
C GLU A 143 -9.44 -2.92 12.32
N LEU A 144 -9.12 -1.99 11.42
CA LEU A 144 -7.89 -1.99 10.65
C LEU A 144 -7.25 -0.60 10.74
N SER A 145 -6.02 -0.54 11.25
CA SER A 145 -5.23 0.68 11.34
C SER A 145 -3.96 0.52 10.52
N THR A 146 -3.72 1.39 9.55
CA THR A 146 -2.58 1.28 8.62
C THR A 146 -1.77 2.57 8.57
N GLY A 147 -0.46 2.46 8.80
CA GLY A 147 0.52 3.54 8.63
C GLY A 147 1.22 3.46 7.27
N TYR A 148 1.29 4.59 6.59
CA TYR A 148 1.93 4.74 5.27
C TYR A 148 3.26 5.51 5.41
N LEU A 149 4.37 4.77 5.45
CA LEU A 149 5.70 5.29 5.81
C LEU A 149 6.57 5.59 4.59
N ALA A 150 6.46 4.76 3.55
CA ALA A 150 7.15 4.97 2.28
C ALA A 150 6.36 4.34 1.12
N ALA A 151 6.52 4.91 -0.07
CA ALA A 151 5.87 4.38 -1.27
C ALA A 151 6.60 3.15 -1.83
N ALA A 152 5.85 2.07 -2.08
CA ALA A 152 6.24 1.01 -3.00
C ALA A 152 5.87 1.44 -4.42
N ARG A 153 6.87 1.64 -5.28
CA ARG A 153 6.68 2.15 -6.65
C ARG A 153 6.28 1.02 -7.60
N LEU A 154 5.69 1.39 -8.73
CA LEU A 154 5.50 0.51 -9.88
C LEU A 154 6.79 -0.28 -10.17
N ASP A 155 6.62 -1.56 -10.54
CA ASP A 155 7.68 -2.53 -10.85
C ASP A 155 8.55 -2.96 -9.65
N SER A 156 8.24 -2.52 -8.42
CA SER A 156 8.87 -3.07 -7.22
C SER A 156 8.17 -4.33 -6.70
N GLU A 157 8.92 -5.15 -5.96
CA GLU A 157 8.37 -6.26 -5.18
C GLU A 157 8.32 -5.91 -3.69
N VAL A 158 7.21 -6.29 -3.05
CA VAL A 158 6.95 -6.03 -1.63
C VAL A 158 6.74 -7.35 -0.91
N ASP A 159 7.58 -7.63 0.08
CA ASP A 159 7.37 -8.71 1.04
C ASP A 159 6.33 -8.25 2.07
N VAL A 160 5.35 -9.12 2.33
CA VAL A 160 4.30 -8.91 3.34
C VAL A 160 4.42 -10.01 4.38
N GLU A 161 4.42 -9.64 5.66
CA GLU A 161 4.43 -10.59 6.76
C GLU A 161 3.40 -10.20 7.81
N ALA A 162 2.54 -11.14 8.20
CA ALA A 162 1.62 -11.02 9.31
C ALA A 162 2.03 -11.92 10.48
N GLN A 163 1.87 -11.40 11.69
CA GLN A 163 2.16 -12.10 12.94
C GLN A 163 1.02 -11.89 13.96
N ILE A 164 0.85 -12.83 14.87
CA ILE A 164 -0.05 -12.68 16.02
C ILE A 164 0.58 -11.70 17.02
N LEU A 165 -0.10 -10.57 17.25
CA LEU A 165 0.23 -9.67 18.35
C LEU A 165 -0.43 -10.13 19.66
N ARG A 166 -1.69 -10.56 19.57
CA ARG A 166 -2.46 -11.05 20.72
C ARG A 166 -3.53 -12.03 20.27
N LYS A 167 -3.67 -13.15 20.95
CA LYS A 167 -4.81 -14.07 20.79
C LYS A 167 -5.56 -14.21 22.10
N GLY A 168 -6.81 -13.79 22.13
CA GLY A 168 -7.72 -13.90 23.26
C GLY A 168 -8.78 -14.99 23.07
N ARG A 169 -9.84 -14.91 23.89
CA ARG A 169 -11.03 -15.77 23.76
C ARG A 169 -11.96 -15.31 22.64
N SER A 170 -12.19 -14.00 22.55
CA SER A 170 -13.13 -13.36 21.63
C SER A 170 -12.47 -12.43 20.60
N VAL A 171 -11.16 -12.17 20.73
CA VAL A 171 -10.44 -11.22 19.87
C VAL A 171 -9.07 -11.77 19.49
N VAL A 172 -8.69 -11.62 18.23
CA VAL A 172 -7.33 -11.84 17.73
C VAL A 172 -6.82 -10.54 17.13
N VAL A 173 -5.61 -10.15 17.49
CA VAL A 173 -4.93 -8.99 16.94
C VAL A 173 -3.71 -9.47 16.18
N THR A 174 -3.57 -8.97 14.95
CA THR A 174 -2.41 -9.24 14.09
C THR A 174 -1.71 -7.94 13.73
N THR A 175 -0.40 -8.03 13.52
CA THR A 175 0.42 -6.98 12.92
C THR A 175 0.85 -7.44 11.55
N ILE A 176 0.79 -6.55 10.56
CA ILE A 176 1.19 -6.80 9.18
C ILE A 176 2.23 -5.76 8.80
N GLU A 177 3.36 -6.19 8.26
CA GLU A 177 4.39 -5.32 7.73
C GLU A 177 4.59 -5.55 6.24
N PHE A 178 4.84 -4.46 5.52
CA PHE A 178 5.14 -4.45 4.10
C PHE A 178 6.53 -3.86 3.90
N ARG A 179 7.45 -4.64 3.34
CA ARG A 179 8.85 -4.23 3.13
C ARG A 179 9.22 -4.40 1.66
N LEU A 180 9.94 -3.43 1.10
CA LEU A 180 10.52 -3.61 -0.23
C LEU A 180 11.46 -4.81 -0.21
N LYS A 181 11.32 -5.71 -1.18
CA LYS A 181 12.09 -6.96 -1.21
C LYS A 181 13.59 -6.70 -1.31
N ASP A 182 13.99 -5.76 -2.16
CA ASP A 182 15.41 -5.45 -2.45
C ASP A 182 16.10 -4.73 -1.30
N THR A 183 15.43 -3.74 -0.70
CA THR A 183 16.04 -2.84 0.30
C THR A 183 15.66 -3.19 1.73
N LYS A 184 14.66 -4.06 1.92
CA LYS A 184 14.02 -4.38 3.22
C LYS A 184 13.44 -3.16 3.96
N LYS A 185 13.34 -2.01 3.29
CA LYS A 185 12.75 -0.78 3.81
C LYS A 185 11.27 -1.00 4.10
N LEU A 186 10.85 -0.64 5.32
CA LEU A 186 9.44 -0.67 5.72
C LEU A 186 8.66 0.41 4.96
N CYS A 187 7.65 -0.01 4.21
CA CYS A 187 6.75 0.86 3.46
C CYS A 187 5.46 1.11 4.20
N TYR A 188 4.85 0.04 4.71
CA TYR A 188 3.55 0.08 5.35
C TYR A 188 3.55 -0.82 6.58
N THR A 189 2.79 -0.42 7.59
CA THR A 189 2.52 -1.26 8.76
C THR A 189 1.02 -1.21 9.03
N SER A 190 0.45 -2.33 9.44
CA SER A 190 -0.97 -2.42 9.74
C SER A 190 -1.22 -3.24 10.99
N ARG A 191 -2.27 -2.90 11.72
CA ARG A 191 -2.80 -3.66 12.84
C ARG A 191 -4.26 -4.00 12.53
N ALA A 192 -4.57 -5.29 12.50
CA ALA A 192 -5.92 -5.78 12.28
C ALA A 192 -6.44 -6.48 13.53
N THR A 193 -7.63 -6.06 13.99
CA THR A 193 -8.34 -6.66 15.12
C THR A 193 -9.54 -7.46 14.58
N PHE A 194 -9.53 -8.76 14.82
CA PHE A 194 -10.60 -9.68 14.44
C PHE A 194 -11.39 -10.11 15.67
N TYR A 195 -12.72 -10.08 15.56
CA TYR A 195 -13.62 -10.60 16.58
C TYR A 195 -14.06 -12.01 16.23
N ILE A 196 -14.04 -12.92 17.20
CA ILE A 196 -14.47 -14.32 17.08
C ILE A 196 -15.95 -14.42 17.43
N MET A 197 -16.72 -15.08 16.55
CA MET A 197 -18.15 -15.32 16.74
C MET A 197 -18.43 -16.60 17.55
N PRO A 198 -19.54 -16.64 18.33
CA PRO A 198 -20.39 -15.50 18.65
C PRO A 198 -19.64 -14.52 19.55
N VAL A 199 -19.89 -13.21 19.36
CA VAL A 199 -19.31 -12.19 20.24
C VAL A 199 -19.77 -12.50 21.67
N ALA A 200 -18.82 -12.74 22.57
CA ALA A 200 -19.14 -12.98 23.97
C ALA A 200 -19.99 -11.80 24.48
N SER A 201 -21.10 -12.10 25.15
CA SER A 201 -21.89 -11.09 25.86
C SER A 201 -20.96 -10.33 26.81
N LEU A 202 -20.78 -9.04 26.56
CA LEU A 202 -20.08 -8.13 27.49
C LEU A 202 -20.86 -7.98 28.79
#